data_AF-A0A7W9ZHC2-F1
#
_entry.id   AF-A0A7W9ZHC2-F1
#
_cell.length_a   1.000
_cell.length_b   1.000
_cell.length_c   1.000
_cell.angle_alpha   90.00
_cell.angle_beta   90.00
_cell.angle_gamma   90.00
#
_symmetry.space_group_name_H-M   'P 1'
#
loop_
_entity.id
_entity.type
_entity.pdbx_description
1 polymer ?
#
loop_
_entity_poly.entity_id
_entity_poly.type
_entity_poly.pdbx_seq_one_letter_code
_entity_poly.pdbx_strand_id
1 'polypeptide(L)'
;MKQVRAGLYGLFRLHPSPGRQALRRQWFLGVPVLWIFAAATGGDPAGLVALAILGPLAWLLLLYDMRYLILPDGLVALLALSGLAVNATFAGHPGVPGLTESTLGACFAGLLLETVRRLYHLIRGFDGLGFGDVKLFAALGCWVGWTQVPTLLLVACLATLGGAILARLRPGQATGWRNRLPFGPGLLIALYCVVWLSRSGGTILIGGG
;
A
#
# COMPACT_ATOMS: atom_id res chain seq x y z
N MET A 1 -8.19 -47.64 1.46
CA MET A 1 -8.47 -46.34 0.78
C MET A 1 -9.53 -45.51 1.52
N LYS A 2 -9.41 -45.24 2.83
CA LYS A 2 -10.41 -44.47 3.61
C LYS A 2 -9.85 -43.29 4.45
N GLN A 3 -8.55 -43.04 4.46
CA GLN A 3 -7.96 -41.97 5.31
C GLN A 3 -7.62 -40.65 4.61
N VAL A 4 -7.75 -40.53 3.28
CA VAL A 4 -7.35 -39.30 2.57
C VAL A 4 -8.47 -38.24 2.50
N ARG A 5 -9.71 -38.58 2.88
CA ARG A 5 -10.86 -37.64 2.78
C ARG A 5 -11.12 -36.77 4.02
N ALA A 6 -10.36 -36.93 5.12
CA ALA A 6 -10.59 -36.19 6.36
C ALA A 6 -9.90 -34.81 6.42
N GLY A 7 -8.97 -34.50 5.51
CA GLY A 7 -8.17 -33.26 5.55
C GLY A 7 -8.86 -32.00 5.01
N LEU A 8 -9.90 -32.14 4.17
CA LEU A 8 -10.52 -31.00 3.48
C LEU A 8 -11.69 -30.35 4.25
N TYR A 9 -12.28 -31.05 5.23
CA TYR A 9 -13.39 -30.51 6.03
C TYR A 9 -12.94 -29.79 7.31
N GLY A 10 -11.66 -29.90 7.68
CA GLY A 10 -11.08 -29.19 8.84
C GLY A 10 -10.76 -27.71 8.57
N LEU A 11 -10.57 -27.33 7.30
CA LEU A 11 -10.16 -25.97 6.92
C LEU A 11 -11.29 -24.93 6.99
N PHE A 12 -12.54 -25.37 7.19
CA PHE A 12 -13.71 -24.49 7.29
C PHE A 12 -14.37 -24.47 8.66
N ARG A 13 -13.80 -25.14 9.68
CA ARG A 13 -14.31 -25.06 11.05
C ARG A 13 -13.75 -23.81 11.75
N LEU A 14 -14.13 -22.67 11.18
CA LEU A 14 -13.84 -21.34 11.64
C LEU A 14 -14.66 -21.06 12.92
N HIS A 15 -14.08 -21.29 14.10
CA HIS A 15 -14.63 -20.82 15.38
C HIS A 15 -14.85 -19.29 15.35
N PRO A 16 -16.08 -18.74 15.44
CA PRO A 16 -16.35 -17.31 15.35
C PRO A 16 -15.75 -16.58 16.55
N SER A 17 -14.51 -16.12 16.40
CA SER A 17 -13.93 -15.17 17.34
C SER A 17 -14.62 -13.81 17.14
N PRO A 18 -14.89 -13.06 18.22
CA PRO A 18 -15.55 -11.75 18.17
C PRO A 18 -14.84 -10.75 17.23
N GLY A 19 -13.55 -10.96 16.95
CA GLY A 19 -12.78 -10.20 15.95
C GLY A 19 -13.21 -10.39 14.49
N ARG A 20 -14.08 -11.35 14.13
CA ARG A 20 -14.60 -11.52 12.75
C ARG A 20 -15.78 -10.61 12.41
N GLN A 21 -16.59 -10.24 13.39
CA GLN A 21 -17.72 -9.34 13.16
C GLN A 21 -17.27 -7.89 13.02
N ALA A 22 -16.26 -7.47 13.80
CA ALA A 22 -15.56 -6.19 13.60
C ALA A 22 -14.91 -6.12 12.21
N LEU A 23 -14.35 -7.22 11.73
CA LEU A 23 -13.79 -7.34 10.38
C LEU A 23 -14.89 -7.04 9.34
N ARG A 24 -16.03 -7.75 9.41
CA ARG A 24 -17.16 -7.58 8.46
C ARG A 24 -17.66 -6.15 8.36
N ARG A 25 -17.60 -5.36 9.43
CA ARG A 25 -18.04 -3.96 9.47
C ARG A 25 -16.99 -2.99 8.88
N GLN A 26 -15.69 -3.28 9.04
CA GLN A 26 -14.60 -2.50 8.44
C GLN A 26 -14.46 -2.71 6.92
N TRP A 27 -14.88 -3.87 6.41
CA TRP A 27 -14.97 -4.14 4.96
C TRP A 27 -15.86 -3.13 4.22
N PHE A 28 -16.98 -2.71 4.83
CA PHE A 28 -17.96 -1.84 4.18
C PHE A 28 -17.72 -0.34 4.39
N LEU A 29 -16.91 0.06 5.38
CA LEU A 29 -16.72 1.48 5.73
C LEU A 29 -15.60 2.18 4.96
N GLY A 30 -14.51 1.48 4.60
CA GLY A 30 -13.37 2.11 3.91
C GLY A 30 -13.58 2.34 2.42
N VAL A 31 -14.26 1.40 1.75
CA VAL A 31 -14.54 1.45 0.30
C VAL A 31 -15.29 2.73 -0.10
N PRO A 32 -16.43 3.12 0.50
CA PRO A 32 -17.16 4.32 0.07
C PRO A 32 -16.36 5.63 0.26
N VAL A 33 -15.49 5.73 1.26
CA VAL A 33 -14.62 6.91 1.45
C VAL A 33 -13.61 7.04 0.30
N LEU A 34 -13.06 5.91 -0.15
CA LEU A 34 -12.15 5.87 -1.30
C LEU A 34 -12.90 6.23 -2.60
N TRP A 35 -14.16 5.78 -2.76
CA TRP A 35 -14.98 6.18 -3.91
C TRP A 35 -15.37 7.67 -3.92
N ILE A 36 -15.56 8.30 -2.76
CA ILE A 36 -15.82 9.76 -2.67
C ILE A 36 -14.59 10.55 -3.12
N PHE A 37 -13.38 10.12 -2.73
CA PHE A 37 -12.14 10.75 -3.21
C PHE A 37 -11.91 10.51 -4.71
N ALA A 38 -12.26 9.33 -5.23
CA ALA A 38 -12.24 9.08 -6.67
C ALA A 38 -13.18 10.02 -7.42
N ALA A 39 -14.40 10.28 -6.91
CA ALA A 39 -15.31 11.26 -7.49
C ALA A 39 -14.75 12.70 -7.49
N ALA A 40 -13.79 13.01 -6.59
CA ALA A 40 -13.14 14.31 -6.50
C ALA A 40 -11.99 14.52 -7.51
N THR A 41 -11.68 13.56 -8.40
CA THR A 41 -10.66 13.75 -9.47
C THR A 41 -11.13 14.64 -10.63
N GLY A 42 -12.27 15.32 -10.50
CA GLY A 42 -12.81 16.18 -11.56
C GLY A 42 -13.34 15.43 -12.78
N GLY A 43 -13.50 14.10 -12.68
CA GLY A 43 -13.99 13.27 -13.78
C GLY A 43 -12.92 12.73 -14.72
N ASP A 44 -11.63 12.85 -14.39
CA ASP A 44 -10.55 12.24 -15.18
C ASP A 44 -10.74 10.71 -15.28
N PRO A 45 -10.97 10.14 -16.49
CA PRO A 45 -11.19 8.71 -16.65
C PRO A 45 -10.01 7.87 -16.16
N ALA A 46 -8.78 8.34 -16.36
CA ALA A 46 -7.58 7.61 -15.95
C ALA A 46 -7.47 7.54 -14.41
N GLY A 47 -7.73 8.65 -13.73
CA GLY A 47 -7.80 8.74 -12.27
C GLY A 47 -8.91 7.90 -11.67
N LEU A 48 -10.11 7.93 -12.26
CA LEU A 48 -11.24 7.14 -11.79
C LEU A 48 -10.95 5.63 -11.85
N VAL A 49 -10.45 5.16 -12.99
CA VAL A 49 -10.10 3.73 -13.16
C VAL A 49 -8.95 3.33 -12.23
N ALA A 50 -7.92 4.17 -12.13
CA ALA A 50 -6.79 3.94 -11.22
C ALA A 50 -7.27 3.77 -9.77
N LEU A 51 -8.07 4.71 -9.26
CA LEU A 51 -8.53 4.71 -7.87
C LEU A 51 -9.58 3.63 -7.59
N ALA A 52 -10.43 3.29 -8.56
CA ALA A 52 -11.39 2.20 -8.44
C ALA A 52 -10.70 0.83 -8.29
N ILE A 53 -9.55 0.63 -8.93
CA ILE A 53 -8.74 -0.60 -8.80
C ILE A 53 -7.86 -0.52 -7.53
N LEU A 54 -7.20 0.61 -7.33
CA LEU A 54 -6.25 0.82 -6.25
C LEU A 54 -6.91 0.80 -4.87
N GLY A 55 -8.05 1.48 -4.72
CA GLY A 55 -8.72 1.66 -3.43
C GLY A 55 -9.04 0.32 -2.73
N PRO A 56 -9.77 -0.61 -3.38
CA PRO A 56 -10.06 -1.92 -2.81
C PRO A 56 -8.80 -2.73 -2.50
N LEU A 57 -7.80 -2.74 -3.40
CA LEU A 57 -6.55 -3.48 -3.20
C LEU A 57 -5.73 -2.93 -2.02
N ALA A 58 -5.59 -1.61 -1.95
CA ALA A 58 -4.90 -0.93 -0.86
C ALA A 58 -5.63 -1.15 0.46
N TRP A 59 -6.97 -1.09 0.48
CA TRP A 59 -7.76 -1.37 1.67
C TRP A 59 -7.59 -2.82 2.15
N LEU A 60 -7.61 -3.77 1.23
CA LEU A 60 -7.36 -5.19 1.51
C LEU A 60 -5.99 -5.43 2.13
N LEU A 61 -4.94 -4.89 1.53
CA LEU A 61 -3.57 -5.00 2.02
C LEU A 61 -3.40 -4.33 3.38
N LEU A 62 -4.01 -3.16 3.58
CA LEU A 62 -4.00 -2.42 4.85
C LEU A 62 -4.63 -3.24 5.98
N LEU A 63 -5.80 -3.84 5.74
CA LEU A 63 -6.48 -4.68 6.73
C LEU A 63 -5.67 -5.94 7.07
N TYR A 64 -5.01 -6.53 6.07
CA TYR A 64 -4.17 -7.71 6.27
C TYR A 64 -2.93 -7.38 7.10
N ASP A 65 -2.26 -6.29 6.75
CA ASP A 65 -1.06 -5.81 7.43
C ASP A 65 -1.36 -5.42 8.89
N MET A 66 -2.42 -4.64 9.13
CA MET A 66 -2.81 -4.23 10.49
C MET A 66 -3.18 -5.39 11.41
N ARG A 67 -3.60 -6.54 10.86
CA ARG A 67 -4.06 -7.69 11.65
C ARG A 67 -3.02 -8.78 11.81
N TYR A 68 -2.27 -9.06 10.75
CA TYR A 68 -1.35 -10.19 10.69
C TYR A 68 0.12 -9.77 10.58
N LEU A 69 0.39 -8.47 10.32
CA LEU A 69 1.74 -7.95 10.03
C LEU A 69 2.44 -8.72 8.91
N ILE A 70 1.64 -9.25 7.97
CA ILE A 70 2.09 -10.06 6.84
C ILE A 70 1.38 -9.51 5.60
N LEU A 71 2.17 -9.20 4.57
CA LEU A 71 1.66 -8.84 3.25
C LEU A 71 1.66 -10.07 2.35
N PRO A 72 0.49 -10.52 1.86
CA PRO A 72 0.42 -11.65 0.94
C PRO A 72 1.10 -11.31 -0.39
N ASP A 73 2.11 -12.09 -0.77
CA ASP A 73 2.89 -11.87 -2.01
C ASP A 73 1.99 -11.79 -3.26
N GLY A 74 0.93 -12.60 -3.31
CA GLY A 74 -0.04 -12.56 -4.43
C GLY A 74 -0.80 -11.23 -4.54
N LEU A 75 -1.16 -10.60 -3.41
CA LEU A 75 -1.84 -9.29 -3.43
C LEU A 75 -0.87 -8.16 -3.77
N VAL A 76 0.37 -8.23 -3.29
CA VAL A 76 1.41 -7.27 -3.66
C VAL A 76 1.75 -7.35 -5.14
N ALA A 77 1.85 -8.57 -5.69
CA ALA A 77 2.04 -8.78 -7.13
C ALA A 77 0.84 -8.28 -7.94
N LEU A 78 -0.39 -8.55 -7.48
CA LEU A 78 -1.60 -8.03 -8.12
C LEU A 78 -1.63 -6.49 -8.12
N LEU A 79 -1.18 -5.86 -7.03
CA LEU A 79 -1.02 -4.42 -6.94
C LEU A 79 0.00 -3.91 -7.97
N ALA A 80 1.17 -4.54 -8.09
CA ALA A 80 2.18 -4.15 -9.07
C ALA A 80 1.66 -4.28 -10.52
N LEU A 81 1.04 -5.42 -10.84
CA LEU A 81 0.53 -5.71 -12.18
C LEU A 81 -0.63 -4.80 -12.57
N SER A 82 -1.54 -4.50 -11.63
CA SER A 82 -2.62 -3.55 -11.89
C SER A 82 -2.11 -2.14 -12.14
N GLY A 83 -1.07 -1.70 -11.43
CA GLY A 83 -0.42 -0.41 -11.70
C GLY A 83 0.19 -0.34 -13.11
N LEU A 84 0.93 -1.37 -13.50
CA LEU A 84 1.47 -1.48 -14.87
C LEU A 84 0.36 -1.52 -15.93
N ALA A 85 -0.71 -2.26 -15.69
CA ALA A 85 -1.84 -2.36 -16.62
C ALA A 85 -2.56 -1.02 -16.78
N VAL A 86 -2.81 -0.29 -15.68
CA VAL A 86 -3.39 1.06 -15.71
C VAL A 86 -2.47 2.01 -16.47
N ASN A 87 -1.17 2.01 -16.17
CA ASN A 87 -0.21 2.91 -16.80
C ASN A 87 0.01 2.57 -18.29
N ALA A 88 -0.08 1.29 -18.68
CA ALA A 88 -0.07 0.87 -20.08
C ALA A 88 -1.33 1.34 -20.83
N THR A 89 -2.50 1.21 -20.20
CA THR A 89 -3.79 1.54 -20.82
C THR A 89 -3.95 3.04 -21.05
N PHE A 90 -3.46 3.85 -20.11
CA PHE A 90 -3.53 5.31 -20.16
C PHE A 90 -2.16 5.94 -20.48
N ALA A 91 -1.29 5.23 -21.20
CA ALA A 91 0.03 5.73 -21.55
C ALA A 91 -0.09 7.04 -22.36
N GLY A 92 0.68 8.07 -21.97
CA GLY A 92 0.63 9.40 -22.59
C GLY A 92 -0.48 10.30 -22.05
N HIS A 93 -1.34 9.81 -21.16
CA HIS A 93 -2.28 10.66 -20.44
C HIS A 93 -1.56 11.50 -19.38
N PRO A 94 -1.88 12.79 -19.21
CA PRO A 94 -1.26 13.63 -18.17
C PRO A 94 -1.35 12.98 -16.78
N GLY A 95 -0.25 13.03 -16.03
CA GLY A 95 -0.16 12.44 -14.69
C GLY A 95 -0.06 10.91 -14.66
N VAL A 96 0.05 10.24 -15.81
CA VAL A 96 0.28 8.80 -15.93
C VAL A 96 1.70 8.55 -16.41
N PRO A 97 2.55 7.88 -15.61
CA PRO A 97 3.90 7.57 -16.04
C PRO A 97 3.88 6.51 -17.15
N GLY A 98 4.87 6.56 -18.04
CA GLY A 98 5.06 5.55 -19.07
C GLY A 98 5.40 4.17 -18.48
N LEU A 99 5.34 3.13 -19.32
CA LEU A 99 5.73 1.76 -18.91
C LEU A 99 7.19 1.66 -18.49
N THR A 100 8.09 2.33 -19.21
CA THR A 100 9.51 2.37 -18.88
C THR A 100 9.74 3.05 -17.54
N GLU A 101 9.09 4.19 -17.29
CA GLU A 101 9.19 4.93 -16.04
C GLU A 101 8.61 4.16 -14.86
N SER A 102 7.51 3.43 -15.09
CA SER A 102 6.88 2.56 -14.10
C SER A 102 7.79 1.39 -13.72
N THR A 103 8.45 0.78 -14.71
CA THR A 103 9.39 -0.33 -14.50
C THR A 103 10.63 0.15 -13.76
N LEU A 104 11.20 1.28 -14.18
CA LEU A 104 12.31 1.92 -13.48
C LEU A 104 11.91 2.33 -12.06
N GLY A 105 10.68 2.80 -11.87
CA GLY A 105 10.13 3.13 -10.56
C GLY A 105 10.08 1.93 -9.63
N ALA A 106 9.65 0.77 -10.12
CA ALA A 106 9.66 -0.47 -9.35
C ALA A 106 11.06 -0.90 -8.93
N CYS A 107 12.02 -0.87 -9.86
CA CYS A 107 13.42 -1.18 -9.58
C CYS A 107 14.02 -0.20 -8.57
N PHE A 108 13.84 1.11 -8.80
CA PHE A 108 14.40 2.16 -7.95
C PHE A 108 13.81 2.11 -6.54
N ALA A 109 12.49 1.99 -6.41
CA ALA A 109 11.82 1.87 -5.13
C ALA A 109 12.29 0.63 -4.36
N GLY A 110 12.31 -0.54 -5.01
CA GLY A 110 12.77 -1.79 -4.39
C GLY A 110 14.22 -1.71 -3.92
N LEU A 111 15.13 -1.21 -4.77
CA LEU A 111 16.54 -1.08 -4.44
C LEU A 111 16.78 -0.05 -3.33
N LEU A 112 16.07 1.09 -3.36
CA LEU A 112 16.19 2.13 -2.35
C LEU A 112 15.87 1.58 -0.96
N LEU A 113 14.69 0.95 -0.81
CA LEU A 113 14.25 0.48 0.50
C LEU A 113 15.02 -0.76 0.97
N GLU A 114 15.42 -1.64 0.05
CA GLU A 114 16.31 -2.77 0.38
C GLU A 114 17.69 -2.28 0.86
N THR A 115 18.24 -1.24 0.24
CA THR A 115 19.52 -0.65 0.64
C THR A 115 19.41 -0.05 2.05
N VAL A 116 18.34 0.71 2.32
CA VAL A 116 18.08 1.25 3.66
C VAL A 116 17.92 0.13 4.69
N ARG A 117 17.18 -0.93 4.36
CA ARG A 117 16.99 -2.09 5.24
C ARG A 117 18.32 -2.76 5.59
N ARG A 118 19.17 -3.04 4.60
CA ARG A 118 20.49 -3.65 4.80
C ARG A 118 21.42 -2.74 5.60
N LEU A 119 21.49 -1.46 5.26
CA LEU A 119 22.32 -0.50 5.98
C LEU A 119 21.90 -0.38 7.45
N TYR A 120 20.59 -0.33 7.71
CA TYR A 120 20.07 -0.32 9.07
C TYR A 120 20.44 -1.59 9.83
N HIS A 121 20.30 -2.76 9.19
CA HIS A 121 20.70 -4.04 9.78
C HIS A 121 22.19 -4.08 10.13
N LEU A 122 23.06 -3.58 9.24
CA LEU A 122 24.51 -3.52 9.47
C LEU A 122 24.87 -2.61 10.66
N ILE A 123 24.17 -1.49 10.84
CA ILE A 123 24.46 -0.53 11.92
C ILE A 123 23.87 -0.98 13.27
N ARG A 124 22.66 -1.56 13.26
CA ARG A 124 21.89 -1.86 14.49
C ARG A 124 21.93 -3.33 14.90
N GLY A 125 22.33 -4.24 14.02
CA GLY A 125 22.36 -5.68 14.27
C GLY A 125 20.97 -6.35 14.30
N PHE A 126 19.91 -5.63 13.91
CA PHE A 126 18.56 -6.19 13.76
C PHE A 126 17.80 -5.47 12.63
N ASP A 127 16.81 -6.17 12.05
CA ASP A 127 15.97 -5.60 10.99
C ASP A 127 14.96 -4.59 11.54
N GLY A 128 15.12 -3.33 11.17
CA GLY A 128 14.16 -2.25 11.46
C GLY A 128 12.90 -2.30 10.59
N LEU A 129 13.01 -2.82 9.37
CA LEU A 129 11.94 -2.90 8.37
C LEU A 129 11.77 -4.34 7.87
N GLY A 130 10.54 -4.76 7.62
CA GLY A 130 10.25 -6.09 7.06
C GLY A 130 10.58 -6.16 5.57
N PHE A 131 10.92 -7.35 5.08
CA PHE A 131 11.07 -7.57 3.63
C PHE A 131 9.74 -7.39 2.87
N GLY A 132 8.59 -7.57 3.54
CA GLY A 132 7.28 -7.28 2.98
C GLY A 132 7.12 -5.81 2.56
N ASP A 133 7.65 -4.87 3.35
CA ASP A 133 7.60 -3.43 3.03
C ASP A 133 8.42 -3.11 1.78
N VAL A 134 9.56 -3.78 1.58
CA VAL A 134 10.40 -3.65 0.37
C VAL A 134 9.63 -4.10 -0.87
N LYS A 135 8.98 -5.26 -0.81
CA LYS A 135 8.14 -5.76 -1.93
C LYS A 135 6.97 -4.83 -2.21
N LEU A 136 6.30 -4.34 -1.16
CA LEU A 136 5.20 -3.40 -1.31
C LEU A 136 5.68 -2.12 -1.98
N PHE A 137 6.76 -1.52 -1.49
CA PHE A 137 7.28 -0.28 -2.03
C PHE A 137 7.74 -0.41 -3.50
N ALA A 138 8.32 -1.55 -3.87
CA ALA A 138 8.58 -1.87 -5.28
C ALA A 138 7.28 -1.91 -6.11
N ALA A 139 6.22 -2.55 -5.61
CA ALA A 139 4.92 -2.55 -6.26
C ALA A 139 4.31 -1.15 -6.38
N LEU A 140 4.54 -0.27 -5.38
CA LEU A 140 4.11 1.13 -5.44
C LEU A 140 4.85 1.91 -6.52
N GLY A 141 6.13 1.62 -6.72
CA GLY A 141 6.95 2.19 -7.79
C GLY A 141 6.36 1.95 -9.19
N CYS A 142 5.68 0.81 -9.40
CA CYS A 142 4.97 0.53 -10.65
C CYS A 142 3.83 1.52 -10.94
N TRP A 143 3.21 2.11 -9.92
CA TRP A 143 2.08 3.02 -10.08
C TRP A 143 2.53 4.44 -10.37
N VAL A 144 3.51 4.93 -9.61
CA VAL A 144 3.88 6.35 -9.60
C VAL A 144 5.04 6.69 -10.54
N GLY A 145 5.81 5.68 -10.97
CA GLY A 145 7.02 5.89 -11.76
C GLY A 145 8.19 6.41 -10.94
N TRP A 146 9.40 6.34 -11.49
CA TRP A 146 10.64 6.64 -10.76
C TRP A 146 10.74 8.07 -10.20
N THR A 147 10.20 9.06 -10.92
CA THR A 147 10.26 10.49 -10.53
C THR A 147 9.52 10.77 -9.23
N GLN A 148 8.42 10.06 -8.98
CA GLN A 148 7.55 10.25 -7.81
C GLN A 148 7.91 9.33 -6.63
N VAL A 149 8.86 8.39 -6.79
CA VAL A 149 9.29 7.49 -5.71
C VAL A 149 9.79 8.26 -4.45
N PRO A 150 10.62 9.32 -4.57
CA PRO A 150 11.04 10.08 -3.39
C PRO A 150 9.88 10.77 -2.67
N THR A 151 8.94 11.35 -3.43
CA THR A 151 7.72 11.97 -2.89
C THR A 151 6.87 10.94 -2.17
N LEU A 152 6.68 9.77 -2.78
CA LEU A 152 5.95 8.65 -2.20
C LEU A 152 6.56 8.23 -0.86
N LEU A 153 7.89 8.08 -0.79
CA LEU A 153 8.58 7.73 0.46
C LEU A 153 8.39 8.80 1.54
N LEU A 154 8.50 10.07 1.17
CA LEU A 154 8.33 11.19 2.10
C LEU A 154 6.91 11.20 2.67
N VAL A 155 5.88 11.08 1.83
CA VAL A 155 4.48 11.03 2.26
C VAL A 155 4.24 9.80 3.13
N ALA A 156 4.85 8.65 2.82
CA ALA A 156 4.72 7.44 3.64
C ALA A 156 5.36 7.60 5.02
N CYS A 157 6.52 8.26 5.11
CA CYS A 157 7.15 8.59 6.38
C CYS A 157 6.28 9.52 7.22
N LEU A 158 5.72 10.58 6.61
CA LEU A 158 4.82 11.51 7.30
C LEU A 158 3.53 10.83 7.76
N ALA A 159 2.92 10.00 6.91
CA ALA A 159 1.71 9.26 7.25
C ALA A 159 1.96 8.29 8.41
N THR A 160 3.07 7.54 8.37
CA THR A 160 3.45 6.60 9.44
C THR A 160 3.73 7.34 10.75
N LEU A 161 4.47 8.45 10.69
CA LEU A 161 4.79 9.27 11.86
C LEU A 161 3.54 9.91 12.48
N GLY A 162 2.65 10.48 11.65
CA GLY A 162 1.37 11.04 12.10
C GLY A 162 0.49 9.99 12.76
N GLY A 163 0.42 8.79 12.18
CA GLY A 163 -0.26 7.63 12.78
C GLY A 163 0.34 7.23 14.13
N ALA A 164 1.67 7.21 14.24
CA ALA A 164 2.38 6.91 15.48
C ALA A 164 2.08 7.92 16.60
N ILE A 165 2.11 9.21 16.27
CA ILE A 165 1.81 10.30 17.22
C ILE A 165 0.36 10.18 17.68
N LEU A 166 -0.59 10.01 16.76
CA LEU A 166 -2.01 9.88 17.11
C LEU A 166 -2.28 8.65 17.98
N ALA A 167 -1.59 7.54 17.74
CA ALA A 167 -1.70 6.34 18.57
C ALA A 167 -1.18 6.58 20.00
N ARG A 168 -0.10 7.37 20.16
CA ARG A 168 0.44 7.73 21.48
C ARG A 168 -0.45 8.69 22.27
N LEU A 169 -1.17 9.57 21.57
CA LEU A 169 -2.09 10.52 22.19
C LEU A 169 -3.40 9.86 22.70
N ARG A 170 -3.66 8.60 22.33
CA ARG A 170 -4.85 7.87 22.80
C ARG A 170 -4.61 7.29 24.21
N PRO A 171 -5.39 7.70 25.22
CA PRO A 171 -5.27 7.17 26.57
C PRO A 171 -5.50 5.65 26.57
N GLY A 172 -4.58 4.89 27.16
CA GLY A 172 -4.73 3.45 27.40
C GLY A 172 -4.04 2.50 26.42
N GLN A 173 -3.41 2.98 25.34
CA GLN A 173 -2.52 2.15 24.51
C GLN A 173 -1.06 2.40 24.88
N ALA A 174 -0.54 1.61 25.83
CA ALA A 174 0.89 1.55 26.13
C ALA A 174 1.63 0.93 24.94
N THR A 175 1.88 1.73 23.91
CA THR A 175 2.77 1.35 22.81
C THR A 175 4.20 1.49 23.31
N GLY A 176 4.76 0.39 23.81
CA GLY A 176 6.17 0.35 24.19
C GLY A 176 7.06 0.81 23.04
N TRP A 177 8.15 1.52 23.34
CA TRP A 177 9.13 2.04 22.38
C TRP A 177 9.73 0.97 21.45
N ARG A 178 9.54 -0.30 21.80
CA ARG A 178 10.07 -1.48 21.12
C ARG A 178 9.06 -2.13 20.18
N ASN A 179 7.81 -1.64 20.13
CA ASN A 179 6.81 -2.17 19.22
C ASN A 179 7.15 -1.70 17.80
N ARG A 180 7.38 -2.64 16.88
CA ARG A 180 7.67 -2.35 15.47
C ARG A 180 6.54 -1.50 14.92
N LEU A 181 6.86 -0.29 14.46
CA LEU A 181 5.91 0.58 13.79
C LEU A 181 5.63 -0.02 12.41
N PRO A 182 4.38 -0.44 12.11
CA PRO A 182 4.07 -0.99 10.80
C PRO A 182 4.17 0.14 9.77
N PHE A 183 5.07 0.01 8.81
CA PHE A 183 5.31 1.00 7.75
C PHE A 183 4.35 0.79 6.56
N GLY A 184 3.89 -0.45 6.35
CA GLY A 184 2.89 -0.84 5.36
C GLY A 184 1.64 0.05 5.28
N PRO A 185 1.01 0.47 6.40
CA PRO A 185 -0.18 1.32 6.37
C PRO A 185 0.13 2.71 5.80
N GLY A 186 1.25 3.30 6.22
CA GLY A 186 1.68 4.60 5.72
C GLY A 186 2.04 4.56 4.23
N LEU A 187 2.65 3.47 3.77
CA LEU A 187 2.94 3.22 2.35
C LEU A 187 1.67 3.21 1.48
N LEU A 188 0.64 2.48 1.92
CA LEU A 188 -0.62 2.38 1.18
C LEU A 188 -1.40 3.70 1.16
N ILE A 189 -1.40 4.43 2.28
CA ILE A 189 -1.99 5.78 2.35
C ILE A 189 -1.25 6.73 1.40
N ALA A 190 0.09 6.71 1.44
CA ALA A 190 0.91 7.55 0.58
C ALA A 190 0.65 7.29 -0.90
N LEU A 191 0.58 6.02 -1.30
CA LEU A 191 0.24 5.64 -2.67
C LEU A 191 -1.10 6.24 -3.10
N TYR A 192 -2.13 6.06 -2.28
CA TYR A 192 -3.47 6.57 -2.59
C TYR A 192 -3.46 8.09 -2.75
N CYS A 193 -2.81 8.82 -1.84
CA CYS A 193 -2.69 10.27 -1.91
C CYS A 193 -1.91 10.75 -3.12
N VAL A 194 -0.76 10.14 -3.43
CA VAL A 194 0.09 10.53 -4.56
C VAL A 194 -0.61 10.24 -5.89
N VAL A 195 -1.23 9.06 -6.04
CA VAL A 195 -1.99 8.73 -7.25
C VAL A 195 -3.17 9.68 -7.41
N TRP A 196 -3.96 9.90 -6.35
CA TRP A 196 -5.09 10.84 -6.40
C TRP A 196 -4.64 12.25 -6.84
N LEU A 197 -3.57 12.78 -6.24
CA LEU A 197 -3.05 14.11 -6.56
C LEU A 197 -2.51 14.20 -8.00
N SER A 198 -1.82 13.16 -8.46
CA SER A 198 -1.28 13.12 -9.83
C SER A 198 -2.36 13.11 -10.91
N ARG A 199 -3.54 12.55 -10.59
CA ARG A 199 -4.64 12.36 -11.55
C ARG A 199 -5.71 13.44 -11.46
N SER A 200 -5.82 14.17 -10.35
CA SER A 200 -6.81 15.26 -10.19
C SER A 200 -6.45 16.57 -10.91
N GLY A 201 -5.49 16.56 -11.83
CA GLY A 201 -5.07 17.76 -12.56
C GLY A 201 -4.25 18.74 -11.72
N GLY A 202 -3.71 18.29 -10.58
CA GLY A 202 -2.79 19.05 -9.74
C GLY A 202 -1.44 19.26 -10.42
N THR A 203 -1.38 20.10 -11.45
CA THR A 203 -0.16 20.62 -12.10
C THR A 203 0.61 21.57 -11.18
N ILE A 204 0.68 21.27 -9.89
CA ILE A 204 1.33 22.12 -8.90
C ILE A 204 2.17 21.19 -8.02
N LEU A 205 3.37 20.85 -8.51
CA LEU A 205 4.67 21.00 -7.81
C LEU A 205 5.77 20.03 -8.23
N ILE A 206 5.52 19.01 -9.06
CA ILE A 206 6.57 18.00 -9.32
C ILE A 206 6.60 17.62 -10.80
N GLY A 207 7.42 18.34 -11.58
CA GLY A 207 7.78 17.99 -12.95
C GLY A 207 7.21 18.92 -14.03
N GLY A 208 7.64 20.18 -14.02
CA GLY A 208 7.68 20.97 -15.24
C GLY A 208 8.95 20.62 -16.03
N GLY A 209 8.80 20.30 -17.30
CA GLY A 209 9.86 19.95 -18.25
C GLY A 209 9.31 19.25 -19.47
#